data_AF-A0A7V8QLT9-F1
#
_entry.id   AF-A0A7V8QLT9-F1
#
_cell.length_a   1.000
_cell.length_b   1.000
_cell.length_c   1.000
_cell.angle_alpha   90.00
_cell.angle_beta   90.00
_cell.angle_gamma   90.00
#
_symmetry.space_group_name_H-M   'P 1'
#
loop_
_entity.id
_entity.type
_entity.pdbx_description
1 polymer ?
#
loop_
_entity_poly.entity_id
_entity_poly.type
_entity_poly.pdbx_seq_one_letter_code
_entity_poly.pdbx_strand_id
1 'polypeptide(L)'
;MSAPRDVALLTQHGKERLLAPALEPVLGRRVRRVSGFDTDRLGTFTREIRRQGTQMEAARRKARTGMELAGAGLGLASEGAFGADPYTGLLAWNTEIVMFIDDGTGLEITGEAHGPARRSHGLVADWTGLCALAEAAGFPEHGLTLRPEHEDHPAVTKGIADWGRLRETFHALCERSAGGGVFAESDLRAHCNPTRQGVIRRAAENLAARLRSRCPACDAPGFWVTTHLPGLGCRWCGEPTHAPRAEHWACPACGHATERAVTDTAADPAHCVQCNP
;
A
#
# COMPACT_ATOMS: atom_id res chain seq x y z
N MET A 1 16.98 32.92 10.38
CA MET A 1 17.21 31.50 10.02
C MET A 1 15.86 30.91 9.64
N SER A 2 15.61 30.63 8.35
CA SER A 2 14.33 30.02 7.95
C SER A 2 14.26 28.63 8.57
N ALA A 3 13.16 28.31 9.26
CA ALA A 3 12.94 26.96 9.80
C ALA A 3 13.16 25.91 8.71
N PRO A 4 13.78 24.75 9.01
CA PRO A 4 13.85 23.67 8.04
C PRO A 4 12.43 23.37 7.55
N ARG A 5 12.19 23.47 6.23
CA ARG A 5 10.88 23.11 5.66
C ARG A 5 10.80 21.58 5.68
N ASP A 6 10.38 21.03 6.81
CA ASP A 6 10.11 19.61 6.97
C ASP A 6 9.02 19.15 6.00
N VAL A 7 9.02 17.86 5.68
CA VAL A 7 7.99 17.25 4.84
C VAL A 7 6.88 16.72 5.74
N ALA A 8 5.67 17.22 5.56
CA ALA A 8 4.53 16.87 6.39
C ALA A 8 4.00 15.48 6.05
N LEU A 9 3.97 14.56 7.01
CA LEU A 9 3.38 13.23 6.88
C LEU A 9 2.18 13.10 7.81
N LEU A 10 0.97 13.13 7.25
CA LEU A 10 -0.24 12.87 8.02
C LEU A 10 -0.42 11.36 8.23
N THR A 11 -0.26 10.89 9.47
CA THR A 11 -0.42 9.47 9.82
C THR A 11 -0.79 9.29 11.30
N GLN A 12 -1.69 8.35 11.58
CA GLN A 12 -2.06 8.00 12.95
C GLN A 12 -0.96 7.20 13.68
N HIS A 13 -0.33 6.20 13.05
CA HIS A 13 0.54 5.25 13.76
C HIS A 13 1.84 4.93 13.03
N GLY A 14 2.97 5.48 13.50
CA GLY A 14 4.33 4.94 13.32
C GLY A 14 4.89 4.84 11.91
N LYS A 15 4.14 5.21 10.87
CA LYS A 15 4.55 5.06 9.46
C LYS A 15 5.74 5.94 9.11
N GLU A 16 5.98 7.02 9.85
CA GLU A 16 7.20 7.82 9.72
C GLU A 16 8.46 6.95 9.82
N ARG A 17 8.45 5.92 10.69
CA ARG A 17 9.59 4.99 10.86
C ARG A 17 9.80 4.05 9.66
N LEU A 18 8.75 3.84 8.85
CA LEU A 18 8.81 3.02 7.63
C LEU A 18 9.26 3.84 6.42
N LEU A 19 8.88 5.12 6.39
CA LEU A 19 9.08 6.01 5.24
C LEU A 19 10.38 6.82 5.33
N ALA A 20 10.68 7.38 6.50
CA ALA A 20 11.80 8.29 6.70
C ALA A 20 13.17 7.70 6.27
N PRO A 21 13.52 6.43 6.60
CA PRO A 21 14.84 5.89 6.24
C PRO A 21 15.13 5.91 4.72
N ALA A 22 14.10 5.67 3.89
CA ALA A 22 14.26 5.68 2.44
C ALA A 22 14.17 7.09 1.84
N LEU A 23 13.37 7.98 2.45
CA LEU A 23 12.99 9.26 1.85
C LEU A 23 13.83 10.44 2.33
N GLU A 24 14.18 10.53 3.61
CA GLU A 24 14.95 11.67 4.15
C GLU A 24 16.29 11.91 3.43
N PRO A 25 17.09 10.87 3.10
CA PRO A 25 18.36 11.06 2.39
C PRO A 25 18.18 11.66 0.98
N VAL A 26 17.08 11.33 0.29
CA VAL A 26 16.82 11.82 -1.07
C VAL A 26 16.19 13.21 -1.05
N LEU A 27 15.33 13.47 -0.07
CA LEU A 27 14.64 14.76 0.08
C LEU A 27 15.55 15.82 0.72
N GLY A 28 16.60 15.42 1.43
CA GLY A 28 17.46 16.32 2.19
C GLY A 28 16.71 17.03 3.33
N ARG A 29 15.59 16.45 3.79
CA ARG A 29 14.63 17.04 4.72
C ARG A 29 14.10 15.98 5.67
N ARG A 30 13.73 16.37 6.88
CA ARG A 30 13.09 15.47 7.84
C ARG A 30 11.64 15.23 7.48
N VAL A 31 11.18 13.99 7.68
CA VAL A 31 9.77 13.63 7.60
C VAL A 31 9.13 13.87 8.95
N ARG A 32 8.30 14.92 9.04
CA ARG A 32 7.61 15.30 10.26
C ARG A 32 6.22 14.71 10.29
N ARG A 33 5.94 13.87 11.29
CA ARG A 33 4.59 13.37 11.55
C ARG A 33 3.68 14.54 11.94
N VAL A 34 2.55 14.63 11.26
CA VAL A 34 1.44 15.52 11.60
C VAL A 34 0.37 14.69 12.29
N SER A 35 0.05 15.08 13.53
CA SER A 35 -1.00 14.49 14.36
C SER A 35 -2.17 15.46 14.53
N GLY A 36 -3.26 15.02 15.15
CA GLY A 36 -4.42 15.88 15.43
C GLY A 36 -5.52 15.85 14.38
N PHE A 37 -5.38 15.01 13.35
CA PHE A 37 -6.45 14.71 12.41
C PHE A 37 -6.71 13.20 12.39
N ASP A 38 -7.97 12.83 12.59
CA ASP A 38 -8.38 11.45 12.49
C ASP A 38 -8.48 11.00 11.03
N THR A 39 -7.45 10.30 10.57
CA THR A 39 -7.38 9.79 9.19
C THR A 39 -8.41 8.72 8.90
N ASP A 40 -9.05 8.11 9.91
CA ASP A 40 -10.12 7.12 9.71
C ASP A 40 -11.34 7.76 9.04
N ARG A 41 -11.52 9.08 9.18
CA ARG A 41 -12.51 9.86 8.42
C ARG A 41 -12.31 9.80 6.90
N LEU A 42 -11.12 9.41 6.43
CA LEU A 42 -10.82 9.25 5.01
C LEU A 42 -11.09 7.83 4.51
N GLY A 43 -11.45 6.90 5.41
CA GLY A 43 -11.69 5.48 5.15
C GLY A 43 -10.93 4.59 6.13
N THR A 44 -11.53 3.46 6.51
CA THR A 44 -10.97 2.48 7.46
C THR A 44 -10.80 1.10 6.80
N PHE A 45 -9.77 0.35 7.21
CA PHE A 45 -9.62 -1.05 6.80
C PHE A 45 -10.63 -1.99 7.49
N THR A 46 -11.24 -1.55 8.59
CA THR A 46 -12.22 -2.27 9.40
C THR A 46 -13.67 -1.97 8.98
N ARG A 47 -13.89 -1.45 7.77
CA ARG A 47 -15.22 -1.26 7.15
C ARG A 47 -16.19 -0.31 7.86
N GLU A 48 -15.77 0.35 8.95
CA GLU A 48 -16.59 1.35 9.65
C GLU A 48 -16.84 2.58 8.77
N ILE A 49 -15.83 3.05 8.04
CA ILE A 49 -15.92 4.16 7.10
C ILE A 49 -15.38 3.71 5.74
N ARG A 50 -16.22 3.81 4.70
CA ARG A 50 -15.80 3.53 3.31
C ARG A 50 -14.88 4.63 2.80
N ARG A 51 -13.82 4.25 2.09
CA ARG A 51 -12.94 5.20 1.39
C ARG A 51 -13.71 5.93 0.31
N GLN A 52 -13.61 7.26 0.28
CA GLN A 52 -14.10 8.07 -0.83
C GLN A 52 -13.02 8.23 -1.91
N GLY A 53 -13.39 7.91 -3.14
CA GLY A 53 -12.50 7.97 -4.31
C GLY A 53 -11.53 6.80 -4.41
N THR A 54 -10.60 6.95 -5.35
CA THR A 54 -9.49 6.03 -5.61
C THR A 54 -8.43 6.08 -4.50
N GLN A 55 -7.54 5.08 -4.47
CA GLN A 55 -6.39 5.08 -3.56
C GLN A 55 -5.51 6.33 -3.75
N MET A 56 -5.34 6.77 -5.00
CA MET A 56 -4.54 7.94 -5.36
C MET A 56 -5.18 9.24 -4.84
N GLU A 57 -6.49 9.42 -5.02
CA GLU A 57 -7.22 10.59 -4.52
C GLU A 57 -7.21 10.67 -2.99
N ALA A 58 -7.32 9.52 -2.31
CA ALA A 58 -7.20 9.46 -0.86
C ALA A 58 -5.79 9.85 -0.38
N ALA A 59 -4.74 9.35 -1.04
CA ALA A 59 -3.36 9.73 -0.74
C ALA A 59 -3.12 11.23 -0.96
N ARG A 60 -3.59 11.77 -2.08
CA ARG A 60 -3.49 13.21 -2.39
C ARG A 60 -4.17 14.05 -1.33
N ARG A 61 -5.43 13.76 -1.02
CA ARG A 61 -6.20 14.47 0.02
C ARG A 61 -5.47 14.42 1.36
N LYS A 62 -4.95 13.26 1.74
CA LYS A 62 -4.21 13.09 2.99
C LYS A 62 -2.89 13.87 3.04
N ALA A 63 -2.13 13.90 1.94
CA ALA A 63 -0.90 14.69 1.85
C ALA A 63 -1.23 16.19 1.97
N ARG A 64 -2.24 16.66 1.24
CA ARG A 64 -2.73 18.04 1.28
C ARG A 64 -3.23 18.46 2.68
N THR A 65 -4.08 17.66 3.31
CA THR A 65 -4.52 17.93 4.69
C THR A 65 -3.34 17.95 5.66
N GLY A 66 -2.36 17.06 5.49
CA GLY A 66 -1.13 17.07 6.28
C GLY A 66 -0.33 18.36 6.12
N MET A 67 -0.15 18.83 4.88
CA MET A 67 0.50 20.08 4.53
C MET A 67 -0.20 21.30 5.16
N GLU A 68 -1.52 21.37 5.04
CA GLU A 68 -2.34 22.45 5.60
C GLU A 68 -2.21 22.53 7.13
N LEU A 69 -2.39 21.42 7.84
CA LEU A 69 -2.27 21.35 9.30
C LEU A 69 -0.86 21.70 9.79
N ALA A 70 0.14 21.42 8.97
CA ALA A 70 1.54 21.67 9.27
C ALA A 70 2.03 23.06 8.86
N GLY A 71 1.27 23.82 8.06
CA GLY A 71 1.76 25.00 7.35
C GLY A 71 2.97 24.72 6.45
N ALA A 72 3.02 23.53 5.84
CA ALA A 72 4.16 23.06 5.04
C ALA A 72 3.84 23.03 3.55
N GLY A 73 4.80 23.46 2.71
CA GLY A 73 4.69 23.37 1.25
C GLY A 73 5.09 22.02 0.66
N LEU A 74 5.48 21.06 1.51
CA LEU A 74 5.88 19.70 1.11
C LEU A 74 5.08 18.67 1.91
N GLY A 75 4.53 17.68 1.21
CA GLY A 75 3.66 16.66 1.80
C GLY A 75 4.04 15.24 1.41
N LEU A 76 3.80 14.31 2.33
CA LEU A 76 3.83 12.88 2.13
C LEU A 76 2.53 12.25 2.59
N ALA A 77 2.06 11.24 1.86
CA ALA A 77 1.00 10.35 2.31
C ALA A 77 1.28 8.92 1.88
N SER A 78 0.86 7.98 2.72
CA SER A 78 0.85 6.55 2.38
C SER A 78 -0.58 6.03 2.44
N GLU A 79 -1.00 5.31 1.41
CA GLU A 79 -2.29 4.63 1.34
C GLU A 79 -2.16 3.21 0.81
N GLY A 80 -3.00 2.31 1.33
CA GLY A 80 -3.01 0.89 0.98
C GLY A 80 -4.36 0.44 0.45
N ALA A 81 -4.36 -0.60 -0.37
CA ALA A 81 -5.55 -1.28 -0.85
C ALA A 81 -5.30 -2.79 -0.87
N PHE A 82 -6.36 -3.55 -0.60
CA PHE A 82 -6.34 -5.01 -0.72
C PHE A 82 -7.32 -5.44 -1.80
N GLY A 83 -6.92 -6.42 -2.61
CA GLY A 83 -7.73 -6.96 -3.70
C GLY A 83 -7.31 -8.38 -4.05
N ALA A 84 -7.82 -8.90 -5.16
CA ALA A 84 -7.33 -10.14 -5.74
C ALA A 84 -6.01 -9.89 -6.49
N ASP A 85 -5.15 -10.89 -6.58
CA ASP A 85 -3.91 -10.78 -7.34
C ASP A 85 -4.22 -10.58 -8.83
N PRO A 86 -3.40 -9.79 -9.55
CA PRO A 86 -3.70 -9.39 -10.92
C PRO A 86 -3.50 -10.52 -11.95
N TYR A 87 -2.93 -11.65 -11.57
CA TYR A 87 -2.57 -12.73 -12.50
C TYR A 87 -3.59 -13.86 -12.48
N THR A 88 -3.92 -14.38 -11.29
CA THR A 88 -4.83 -15.51 -11.09
C THR A 88 -6.19 -15.09 -10.54
N GLY A 89 -6.26 -13.96 -9.85
CA GLY A 89 -7.46 -13.51 -9.15
C GLY A 89 -7.81 -14.34 -7.90
N LEU A 90 -6.94 -15.24 -7.46
CA LEU A 90 -7.21 -16.21 -6.39
C LEU A 90 -6.57 -15.83 -5.06
N LEU A 91 -5.47 -15.08 -5.09
CA LEU A 91 -4.70 -14.74 -3.90
C LEU A 91 -5.04 -13.34 -3.41
N ALA A 92 -5.05 -13.16 -2.08
CA ALA A 92 -5.14 -11.82 -1.52
C ALA A 92 -3.87 -11.03 -1.86
N TRP A 93 -4.05 -9.79 -2.31
CA TRP A 93 -2.99 -8.93 -2.80
C TRP A 93 -3.03 -7.58 -2.09
N ASN A 94 -1.87 -7.11 -1.66
CA ASN A 94 -1.68 -5.79 -1.06
C ASN A 94 -1.01 -4.86 -2.06
N THR A 95 -1.59 -3.68 -2.25
CA THR A 95 -1.01 -2.58 -3.04
C THR A 95 -0.84 -1.37 -2.13
N GLU A 96 0.39 -0.89 -1.99
CA GLU A 96 0.72 0.32 -1.22
C GLU A 96 1.27 1.39 -2.15
N ILE A 97 0.83 2.62 -1.92
CA ILE A 97 1.38 3.82 -2.55
C ILE A 97 1.92 4.78 -1.50
N VAL A 98 2.98 5.49 -1.86
CA VAL A 98 3.52 6.63 -1.10
C VAL A 98 3.63 7.80 -2.06
N MET A 99 2.89 8.88 -1.79
CA MET A 99 2.83 10.08 -2.61
C MET A 99 3.63 11.20 -1.96
N PHE A 100 4.45 11.89 -2.76
CA PHE A 100 5.12 13.14 -2.43
C PHE A 100 4.51 14.29 -3.23
N ILE A 101 4.30 15.42 -2.56
CA ILE A 101 3.77 16.66 -3.14
C ILE A 101 4.70 17.81 -2.80
N ASP A 102 5.00 18.65 -3.78
CA ASP A 102 5.76 19.89 -3.63
C ASP A 102 5.03 21.09 -4.26
N ASP A 103 4.55 22.01 -3.43
CA ASP A 103 3.86 23.22 -3.91
C ASP A 103 4.76 24.20 -4.64
N GLY A 104 6.06 24.23 -4.30
CA GLY A 104 7.00 25.15 -4.94
C GLY A 104 7.25 24.80 -6.40
N THR A 105 7.18 23.51 -6.75
CA THR A 105 7.42 23.00 -8.11
C THR A 105 6.15 22.51 -8.79
N GLY A 106 5.04 22.38 -8.07
CA GLY A 106 3.79 21.76 -8.57
C GLY A 106 3.90 20.25 -8.79
N LEU A 107 4.97 19.62 -8.29
CA LEU A 107 5.23 18.20 -8.52
C LEU A 107 4.38 17.31 -7.62
N GLU A 108 3.86 16.25 -8.22
CA GLU A 108 3.25 15.12 -7.54
C GLU A 108 3.91 13.83 -8.05
N ILE A 109 4.59 13.11 -7.16
CA ILE A 109 5.33 11.89 -7.50
C ILE A 109 4.91 10.79 -6.54
N THR A 110 4.45 9.68 -7.09
CA THR A 110 4.00 8.52 -6.31
C THR A 110 4.97 7.37 -6.52
N GLY A 111 5.41 6.72 -5.44
CA GLY A 111 6.02 5.40 -5.48
C GLY A 111 5.01 4.34 -5.09
N GLU A 112 5.19 3.13 -5.62
CA GLU A 112 4.25 2.03 -5.44
C GLU A 112 4.97 0.71 -5.20
N ALA A 113 4.32 -0.18 -4.46
CA ALA A 113 4.73 -1.56 -4.34
C ALA A 113 3.52 -2.45 -4.08
N HIS A 114 3.61 -3.69 -4.51
CA HIS A 114 2.52 -4.65 -4.33
C HIS A 114 3.06 -6.06 -4.04
N GLY A 115 2.21 -6.93 -3.51
CA GLY A 115 2.59 -8.32 -3.26
C GLY A 115 1.54 -9.11 -2.50
N PRO A 116 1.79 -10.41 -2.25
CA PRO A 116 0.87 -11.27 -1.53
C PRO A 116 0.50 -10.70 -0.16
N ALA A 117 -0.79 -10.75 0.16
CA ALA A 117 -1.32 -10.35 1.45
C ALA A 117 -1.67 -11.59 2.28
N ARG A 118 -1.20 -11.64 3.52
CA ARG A 118 -1.70 -12.62 4.49
C ARG A 118 -3.00 -12.08 5.08
N ARG A 119 -4.12 -12.66 4.63
CA ARG A 119 -5.48 -12.30 5.05
C ARG A 119 -6.28 -13.57 5.31
N SER A 120 -6.77 -13.69 6.53
CA SER A 120 -7.70 -14.76 6.95
C SER A 120 -8.90 -14.10 7.62
N HIS A 121 -10.08 -14.68 7.39
CA HIS A 121 -11.30 -14.26 8.06
C HIS A 121 -12.29 -15.42 8.11
N GLY A 122 -13.22 -15.37 9.06
CA GLY A 122 -14.23 -16.40 9.19
C GLY A 122 -15.05 -16.27 10.48
N LEU A 123 -16.24 -16.86 10.44
CA LEU A 123 -17.06 -17.07 11.63
C LEU A 123 -16.56 -18.32 12.35
N VAL A 124 -16.21 -18.17 13.63
CA VAL A 124 -15.76 -19.26 14.49
C VAL A 124 -16.72 -19.43 15.66
N ALA A 125 -17.00 -20.68 16.02
CA ALA A 125 -17.93 -21.05 17.08
C ALA A 125 -17.24 -21.50 18.38
N ASP A 126 -15.95 -21.83 18.31
CA ASP A 126 -15.17 -22.31 19.45
C ASP A 126 -13.72 -21.82 19.40
N TRP A 127 -13.01 -22.05 20.51
CA TRP A 127 -11.62 -21.64 20.68
C TRP A 127 -10.68 -22.34 19.70
N THR A 128 -10.94 -23.61 19.38
CA THR A 128 -10.10 -24.40 18.47
C THR A 128 -10.15 -23.83 17.05
N GLY A 129 -11.35 -23.50 16.55
CA GLY A 129 -11.56 -22.83 15.27
C GLY A 129 -10.90 -21.46 15.21
N LEU A 130 -10.95 -20.69 16.32
CA LEU A 130 -10.24 -19.42 16.41
C LEU A 130 -8.72 -19.59 16.34
N CYS A 131 -8.14 -20.57 17.04
CA CYS A 131 -6.70 -20.85 16.98
C CYS A 131 -6.26 -21.19 15.55
N ALA A 132 -6.98 -22.05 14.85
CA ALA A 132 -6.66 -22.43 13.48
C ALA A 132 -6.71 -21.22 12.52
N LEU A 133 -7.71 -20.34 12.66
CA LEU A 133 -7.81 -19.10 11.90
C LEU A 133 -6.66 -18.14 12.24
N ALA A 134 -6.31 -18.01 13.53
CA ALA A 134 -5.23 -17.14 13.99
C ALA A 134 -3.87 -17.59 13.44
N GLU A 135 -3.59 -18.89 13.45
CA GLU A 135 -2.37 -19.46 12.85
C GLU A 135 -2.31 -19.19 11.33
N ALA A 136 -3.42 -19.39 10.61
CA ALA A 136 -3.51 -19.07 9.19
C ALA A 136 -3.27 -17.56 8.94
N ALA A 137 -3.75 -16.70 9.84
CA ALA A 137 -3.54 -15.26 9.79
C ALA A 137 -2.09 -14.82 10.13
N GLY A 138 -1.25 -15.73 10.65
CA GLY A 138 0.12 -15.43 11.08
C GLY A 138 0.17 -14.73 12.44
N PHE A 139 -0.79 -15.03 13.31
CA PHE A 139 -0.83 -14.55 14.69
C PHE A 139 0.22 -15.28 15.56
N PRO A 140 0.87 -14.61 16.52
CA PRO A 140 0.63 -13.25 17.02
C PRO A 140 1.40 -12.14 16.30
N GLU A 141 2.30 -12.45 15.37
CA GLU A 141 3.07 -11.43 14.64
C GLU A 141 2.15 -10.52 13.82
N HIS A 142 1.07 -11.08 13.28
CA HIS A 142 -0.05 -10.36 12.70
C HIS A 142 -1.19 -10.24 13.71
N GLY A 143 -1.69 -9.03 13.91
CA GLY A 143 -2.85 -8.80 14.77
C GLY A 143 -4.15 -9.32 14.18
N LEU A 144 -5.14 -9.49 15.04
CA LEU A 144 -6.51 -9.82 14.68
C LEU A 144 -7.49 -8.73 15.12
N THR A 145 -8.64 -8.70 14.45
CA THR A 145 -9.84 -8.03 14.94
C THR A 145 -10.96 -9.04 15.12
N LEU A 146 -11.77 -8.85 16.16
CA LEU A 146 -12.92 -9.71 16.46
C LEU A 146 -14.20 -8.89 16.49
N ARG A 147 -15.29 -9.50 16.00
CA ARG A 147 -16.66 -8.98 16.02
C ARG A 147 -17.61 -10.05 16.54
N PRO A 148 -18.69 -9.68 17.24
CA PRO A 148 -19.82 -10.58 17.44
C PRO A 148 -20.42 -11.00 16.08
N GLU A 149 -20.76 -12.28 15.96
CA GLU A 149 -21.67 -12.85 14.94
C GLU A 149 -21.23 -12.76 13.47
N HIS A 150 -20.99 -11.57 12.93
CA HIS A 150 -20.77 -11.38 11.51
C HIS A 150 -19.83 -10.20 11.21
N GLU A 151 -19.42 -10.15 9.95
CA GLU A 151 -18.35 -9.28 9.47
C GLU A 151 -18.71 -7.79 9.47
N ASP A 152 -20.01 -7.48 9.35
CA ASP A 152 -20.55 -6.12 9.36
C ASP A 152 -21.04 -5.64 10.75
N HIS A 153 -20.81 -6.42 11.81
CA HIS A 153 -21.29 -6.04 13.14
C HIS A 153 -20.59 -4.74 13.60
N PRO A 154 -21.32 -3.74 14.13
CA PRO A 154 -20.77 -2.41 14.41
C PRO A 154 -19.70 -2.40 15.50
N ALA A 155 -19.82 -3.28 16.50
CA ALA A 155 -18.78 -3.45 17.51
C ALA A 155 -17.61 -4.27 16.97
N VAL A 156 -16.39 -3.74 17.11
CA VAL A 156 -15.15 -4.41 16.72
C VAL A 156 -14.06 -4.19 17.77
N THR A 157 -13.43 -5.27 18.20
CA THR A 157 -12.21 -5.20 19.01
C THR A 157 -11.01 -5.31 18.08
N LYS A 158 -10.19 -4.26 18.02
CA LYS A 158 -9.04 -4.17 17.10
C LYS A 158 -7.71 -4.31 17.85
N GLY A 159 -6.64 -4.71 17.14
CA GLY A 159 -5.28 -4.66 17.68
C GLY A 159 -5.00 -5.73 18.73
N ILE A 160 -5.62 -6.90 18.59
CA ILE A 160 -5.32 -8.07 19.41
C ILE A 160 -4.05 -8.67 18.84
N ALA A 161 -3.00 -8.82 19.66
CA ALA A 161 -1.67 -9.25 19.22
C ALA A 161 -0.99 -10.21 20.21
N ASP A 162 -1.77 -10.83 21.11
CA ASP A 162 -1.28 -11.84 22.06
C ASP A 162 -2.39 -12.84 22.40
N TRP A 163 -1.99 -14.09 22.66
CA TRP A 163 -2.91 -15.22 22.86
C TRP A 163 -3.82 -15.06 24.08
N GLY A 164 -3.35 -14.42 25.15
CA GLY A 164 -4.14 -14.19 26.36
C GLY A 164 -5.32 -13.26 26.08
N ARG A 165 -5.03 -12.08 25.53
CA ARG A 165 -6.04 -11.09 25.13
C ARG A 165 -6.98 -11.64 24.06
N LEU A 166 -6.49 -12.46 23.13
CA LEU A 166 -7.33 -13.11 22.13
C LEU A 166 -8.37 -14.01 22.79
N ARG A 167 -7.96 -14.83 23.75
CA ARG A 167 -8.84 -15.74 24.49
C ARG A 167 -9.88 -14.99 25.32
N GLU A 168 -9.44 -14.00 26.08
CA GLU A 168 -10.33 -13.16 26.90
C GLU A 168 -11.37 -12.44 26.04
N THR A 169 -10.93 -11.84 24.94
CA THR A 169 -11.83 -11.13 24.01
C THR A 169 -12.81 -12.09 23.36
N PHE A 170 -12.37 -13.27 22.94
CA PHE A 170 -13.23 -14.28 22.33
C PHE A 170 -14.36 -14.71 23.28
N HIS A 171 -14.02 -15.10 24.52
CA HIS A 171 -15.03 -15.51 25.50
C HIS A 171 -16.03 -14.38 25.81
N ALA A 172 -15.55 -13.15 26.01
CA ALA A 172 -16.41 -12.00 26.24
C ALA A 172 -17.35 -11.69 25.06
N LEU A 173 -16.94 -11.98 23.82
CA LEU A 173 -17.79 -11.80 22.63
C LEU A 173 -18.79 -12.96 22.46
N CYS A 174 -18.40 -14.20 22.77
CA CYS A 174 -19.32 -15.34 22.78
C CYS A 174 -20.49 -15.13 23.73
N GLU A 175 -20.24 -14.61 24.95
CA GLU A 175 -21.30 -14.30 25.93
C GLU A 175 -22.30 -13.24 25.44
N ARG A 176 -21.86 -12.37 24.54
CA ARG A 176 -22.67 -11.28 23.98
C ARG A 176 -23.34 -11.63 22.65
N SER A 177 -22.92 -12.73 22.03
CA SER A 177 -23.40 -13.20 20.73
C SER A 177 -24.61 -14.10 20.93
N ALA A 178 -25.76 -13.75 20.35
CA ALA A 178 -26.99 -14.53 20.51
C ALA A 178 -26.84 -15.93 19.89
N GLY A 179 -26.00 -16.06 18.86
CA GLY A 179 -25.66 -17.32 18.20
C GLY A 179 -24.34 -17.95 18.65
N GLY A 180 -23.64 -17.39 19.64
CA GLY A 180 -22.34 -17.87 20.13
C GLY A 180 -21.15 -17.71 19.17
N GLY A 181 -21.38 -17.34 17.92
CA GLY A 181 -20.35 -17.13 16.91
C GLY A 181 -19.62 -15.80 17.06
N VAL A 182 -18.32 -15.81 16.77
CA VAL A 182 -17.45 -14.63 16.69
C VAL A 182 -16.83 -14.59 15.31
N PHE A 183 -16.96 -13.46 14.62
CA PHE A 183 -16.27 -13.25 13.36
C PHE A 183 -14.86 -12.72 13.65
N ALA A 184 -13.85 -13.47 13.19
CA ALA A 184 -12.44 -13.11 13.32
C ALA A 184 -11.87 -12.73 11.95
N GLU A 185 -11.01 -11.73 11.90
CA GLU A 185 -10.29 -11.35 10.69
C GLU A 185 -8.90 -10.77 10.98
N SER A 186 -7.98 -10.90 10.02
CA SER A 186 -6.66 -10.26 10.07
C SER A 186 -6.79 -8.74 10.24
N ASP A 187 -6.05 -8.17 11.19
CA ASP A 187 -5.95 -6.73 11.35
C ASP A 187 -5.02 -6.15 10.28
N LEU A 188 -5.63 -5.59 9.23
CA LEU A 188 -4.90 -5.06 8.09
C LEU A 188 -4.24 -3.71 8.36
N ARG A 189 -4.40 -3.11 9.55
CA ARG A 189 -3.75 -1.83 9.89
C ARG A 189 -2.23 -2.01 9.93
N ALA A 190 -1.48 -1.05 9.39
CA ALA A 190 -0.03 -1.18 9.18
C ALA A 190 0.77 -1.55 10.44
N HIS A 191 0.42 -1.01 11.61
CA HIS A 191 1.13 -1.32 12.86
C HIS A 191 0.86 -2.74 13.38
N CYS A 192 -0.23 -3.38 12.95
CA CYS A 192 -0.60 -4.77 13.29
C CYS A 192 -0.16 -5.79 12.24
N ASN A 193 0.45 -5.37 11.13
CA ASN A 193 0.68 -6.24 9.97
C ASN A 193 2.11 -6.09 9.42
N PRO A 194 3.07 -6.90 9.90
CA PRO A 194 4.47 -6.79 9.52
C PRO A 194 4.74 -6.97 8.02
N THR A 195 4.04 -7.88 7.32
CA THR A 195 4.24 -8.05 5.88
C THR A 195 3.75 -6.84 5.09
N ARG A 196 2.61 -6.23 5.49
CA ARG A 196 2.16 -4.94 4.96
C ARG A 196 3.20 -3.84 5.18
N GLN A 197 3.84 -3.77 6.34
CA GLN A 197 4.93 -2.81 6.58
C GLN A 197 6.09 -3.01 5.59
N GLY A 198 6.42 -4.26 5.26
CA GLY A 198 7.38 -4.58 4.21
C GLY A 198 6.99 -3.99 2.85
N VAL A 199 5.71 -4.12 2.46
CA VAL A 199 5.20 -3.52 1.21
C VAL A 199 5.30 -1.98 1.25
N ILE A 200 4.95 -1.35 2.38
CA ILE A 200 5.07 0.11 2.56
C ILE A 200 6.53 0.58 2.40
N ARG A 201 7.50 -0.14 2.97
CA ARG A 201 8.93 0.19 2.81
C ARG A 201 9.37 0.14 1.35
N ARG A 202 8.98 -0.90 0.61
CA ARG A 202 9.27 -1.02 -0.83
C ARG A 202 8.63 0.11 -1.64
N ALA A 203 7.41 0.54 -1.30
CA ALA A 203 6.78 1.68 -1.95
C ALA A 203 7.55 2.99 -1.68
N ALA A 204 8.09 3.15 -0.47
CA ALA A 204 8.96 4.27 -0.13
C ALA A 204 10.31 4.22 -0.86
N GLU A 205 10.92 3.04 -1.00
CA GLU A 205 12.13 2.82 -1.80
C GLU A 205 11.90 3.12 -3.29
N ASN A 206 10.74 2.71 -3.82
CA ASN A 206 10.32 3.03 -5.18
C ASN A 206 10.16 4.55 -5.37
N LEU A 207 9.50 5.24 -4.43
CA LEU A 207 9.40 6.70 -4.44
C LEU A 207 10.79 7.36 -4.38
N ALA A 208 11.68 6.86 -3.52
CA ALA A 208 13.04 7.37 -3.41
C ALA A 208 13.82 7.22 -4.72
N ALA A 209 13.66 6.08 -5.42
CA ALA A 209 14.25 5.87 -6.74
C ALA A 209 13.67 6.84 -7.79
N ARG A 210 12.34 7.03 -7.80
CA ARG A 210 11.66 8.00 -8.67
C ARG A 210 12.17 9.43 -8.45
N LEU A 211 12.30 9.85 -7.19
CA LEU A 211 12.80 11.18 -6.83
C LEU A 211 14.27 11.42 -7.22
N ARG A 212 15.09 10.37 -7.27
CA ARG A 212 16.48 10.46 -7.75
C ARG A 212 16.57 10.50 -9.28
N SER A 213 15.57 9.99 -9.99
CA SER A 213 15.58 9.95 -11.45
C SER A 213 15.26 11.33 -12.04
N ARG A 214 16.29 11.97 -12.61
CA ARG A 214 16.23 13.33 -13.15
C ARG A 214 15.83 13.32 -14.62
N CYS A 215 14.99 14.28 -15.00
CA CYS A 215 14.62 14.49 -16.39
C CYS A 215 15.82 15.06 -17.17
N PRO A 216 16.19 14.47 -18.34
CA PRO A 216 17.29 15.00 -19.15
C PRO A 216 16.98 16.38 -19.76
N ALA A 217 15.71 16.78 -19.86
CA ALA A 217 15.30 18.04 -20.47
C ALA A 217 15.19 19.21 -19.48
N CYS A 218 14.78 18.95 -18.23
CA CYS A 218 14.53 20.02 -17.25
C CYS A 218 15.12 19.77 -15.86
N ASP A 219 15.85 18.66 -15.66
CA ASP A 219 16.45 18.22 -14.40
C ASP A 219 15.47 18.02 -13.21
N ALA A 220 14.16 18.17 -13.45
CA ALA A 220 13.15 17.87 -12.44
C ALA A 220 13.18 16.37 -12.05
N PRO A 221 12.92 16.04 -10.77
CA PRO A 221 12.83 14.66 -10.33
C PRO A 221 11.58 13.97 -10.88
N GLY A 222 11.56 12.63 -10.85
CA GLY A 222 10.40 11.84 -11.24
C GLY A 222 10.36 11.42 -12.70
N PHE A 223 11.46 11.56 -13.46
CA PHE A 223 11.52 11.00 -14.81
C PHE A 223 11.53 9.47 -14.74
N TRP A 224 10.39 8.83 -14.99
CA TRP A 224 10.20 7.42 -14.66
C TRP A 224 9.37 6.69 -15.72
N VAL A 225 9.42 5.37 -15.71
CA VAL A 225 8.54 4.53 -16.54
C VAL A 225 7.08 4.78 -16.18
N THR A 226 6.29 5.21 -17.16
CA THR A 226 4.84 5.41 -17.01
C THR A 226 4.04 4.28 -17.65
N THR A 227 4.62 3.59 -18.63
CA THR A 227 3.94 2.55 -19.39
C THR A 227 4.94 1.56 -19.96
N HIS A 228 4.61 0.27 -19.89
CA HIS A 228 5.31 -0.78 -20.61
C HIS A 228 4.60 -1.02 -21.95
N LEU A 229 5.34 -0.92 -23.05
CA LEU A 229 4.83 -1.12 -24.40
C LEU A 229 4.96 -2.61 -24.77
N PRO A 230 3.87 -3.35 -25.00
CA PRO A 230 3.92 -4.77 -25.31
C PRO A 230 4.46 -5.02 -26.72
N GLY A 231 4.68 -6.29 -27.05
CA GLY A 231 5.02 -6.76 -28.38
C GLY A 231 6.42 -7.34 -28.51
N LEU A 232 7.05 -7.77 -27.41
CA LEU A 232 8.31 -8.50 -27.50
C LEU A 232 8.08 -9.84 -28.21
N GLY A 233 8.85 -10.13 -29.25
CA GLY A 233 8.66 -11.30 -30.10
C GLY A 233 8.98 -12.61 -29.35
N CYS A 234 8.13 -13.62 -29.51
CA CYS A 234 8.34 -14.95 -28.92
C CYS A 234 9.62 -15.60 -29.46
N ARG A 235 10.44 -16.20 -28.57
CA ARG A 235 11.71 -16.86 -28.99
C ARG A 235 11.55 -18.06 -29.92
N TRP A 236 10.34 -18.61 -30.07
CA TRP A 236 10.08 -19.77 -30.94
C TRP A 236 9.44 -19.38 -32.27
N CYS A 237 8.33 -18.65 -32.24
CA CYS A 237 7.55 -18.33 -33.44
C CYS A 237 7.74 -16.90 -33.93
N GLY A 238 8.40 -16.03 -33.16
CA GLY A 238 8.61 -14.62 -33.49
C GLY A 238 7.39 -13.72 -33.27
N GLU A 239 6.20 -14.27 -32.99
CA GLU A 239 4.99 -13.45 -32.85
C GLU A 239 5.04 -12.52 -31.63
N PRO A 240 4.47 -11.29 -31.73
CA PRO A 240 4.39 -10.36 -30.62
C PRO A 240 3.64 -10.97 -29.43
N THR A 241 4.22 -10.82 -28.24
CA THR A 241 3.59 -11.24 -26.98
C THR A 241 3.14 -10.05 -26.15
N HIS A 242 2.45 -10.32 -25.03
CA HIS A 242 2.16 -9.30 -24.02
C HIS A 242 3.41 -8.85 -23.24
N ALA A 243 4.55 -9.52 -23.39
CA ALA A 243 5.79 -9.08 -22.76
C ALA A 243 6.23 -7.71 -23.32
N PRO A 244 6.82 -6.86 -22.47
CA PRO A 244 7.21 -5.52 -22.87
C PRO A 244 8.37 -5.56 -23.86
N ARG A 245 8.25 -4.86 -25.00
CA ARG A 245 9.37 -4.60 -25.93
C ARG A 245 10.13 -3.33 -25.55
N ALA A 246 9.44 -2.39 -24.91
CA ALA A 246 9.97 -1.10 -24.56
C ALA A 246 9.23 -0.51 -23.35
N GLU A 247 9.85 0.50 -22.76
CA GLU A 247 9.32 1.29 -21.66
C GLU A 247 9.16 2.73 -22.13
N HIS A 248 7.99 3.30 -21.89
CA HIS A 248 7.75 4.72 -22.04
C HIS A 248 8.12 5.43 -20.73
N TRP A 249 9.12 6.30 -20.80
CA TRP A 249 9.58 7.12 -19.68
C TRP A 249 9.10 8.55 -19.87
N ALA A 250 8.54 9.18 -18.84
CA ALA A 250 8.04 10.56 -18.94
C ALA A 250 8.35 11.40 -17.70
N CYS A 251 8.47 12.72 -17.90
CA CYS A 251 8.70 13.70 -16.86
C CYS A 251 7.38 14.32 -16.38
N PRO A 252 7.09 14.32 -15.07
CA PRO A 252 5.88 14.94 -14.53
C PRO A 252 5.91 16.49 -14.56
N ALA A 253 7.09 17.11 -14.70
CA ALA A 253 7.22 18.58 -14.72
C ALA A 253 7.04 19.19 -16.11
N CYS A 254 7.74 18.68 -17.12
CA CYS A 254 7.81 19.28 -18.45
C CYS A 254 7.17 18.44 -19.55
N GLY A 255 6.70 17.21 -19.24
CA GLY A 255 6.11 16.30 -20.23
C GLY A 255 7.11 15.66 -21.20
N HIS A 256 8.41 15.93 -21.10
CA HIS A 256 9.43 15.25 -21.90
C HIS A 256 9.31 13.73 -21.72
N ALA A 257 9.35 12.99 -22.83
CA ALA A 257 9.21 11.54 -22.83
C ALA A 257 10.18 10.87 -23.81
N THR A 258 10.57 9.64 -23.48
CA THR A 258 11.43 8.79 -24.31
C THR A 258 10.95 7.34 -24.25
N GLU A 259 11.01 6.63 -25.37
CA GLU A 259 10.91 5.18 -25.37
C GLU A 259 12.30 4.55 -25.20
N ARG A 260 12.40 3.54 -24.35
CA ARG A 260 13.62 2.75 -24.13
C ARG A 260 13.32 1.29 -24.37
N ALA A 261 14.07 0.62 -25.24
CA ALA A 261 13.94 -0.83 -25.41
C ALA A 261 14.24 -1.54 -24.08
N VAL A 262 13.50 -2.61 -23.79
CA VAL A 262 13.86 -3.48 -22.66
C VAL A 262 15.16 -4.24 -23.00
N THR A 263 15.83 -4.76 -21.97
CA THR A 263 17.05 -5.56 -22.17
C THR A 263 16.78 -6.93 -22.78
N ASP A 264 15.58 -7.47 -22.57
CA ASP A 264 15.18 -8.76 -23.12
C ASP A 264 15.00 -8.66 -24.63
N THR A 265 15.61 -9.60 -25.37
CA THR A 265 15.55 -9.61 -26.84
C THR A 265 14.47 -10.52 -27.39
N ALA A 266 13.90 -11.41 -26.56
CA ALA A 266 12.83 -12.32 -26.94
C ALA A 266 11.99 -12.74 -25.72
N ALA A 267 10.70 -12.96 -25.94
CA ALA A 267 9.75 -13.37 -24.91
C ALA A 267 9.74 -14.89 -24.69
N ASP A 268 9.36 -15.29 -23.47
CA ASP A 268 9.13 -16.70 -23.14
C ASP A 268 7.89 -17.25 -23.87
N PRO A 269 7.98 -18.37 -24.61
CA PRO A 269 6.86 -19.03 -25.27
C PRO A 269 5.74 -19.42 -24.31
N ALA A 270 6.01 -19.58 -23.01
CA ALA A 270 4.98 -19.80 -21.99
C ALA A 270 3.95 -18.64 -21.91
N HIS A 271 4.30 -17.46 -22.41
CA HIS A 271 3.44 -16.28 -22.48
C HIS A 271 2.99 -15.93 -23.90
N CYS A 272 3.27 -16.79 -24.88
CA CYS A 272 2.88 -16.58 -26.27
C CYS A 272 1.55 -17.29 -26.54
N VAL A 273 0.52 -16.53 -26.92
CA VAL A 273 -0.82 -17.07 -27.25
C VAL A 273 -0.76 -18.12 -28.36
N GLN A 274 0.23 -18.06 -29.26
CA GLN A 274 0.36 -19.07 -30.32
C GLN A 274 1.15 -20.32 -29.90
N CYS A 275 2.17 -20.19 -29.05
CA CYS A 275 2.94 -21.35 -28.59
C CYS A 275 2.33 -22.03 -27.35
N ASN A 276 1.56 -21.28 -26.57
CA ASN A 276 0.88 -21.70 -25.35
C ASN A 276 -0.50 -21.01 -25.28
N PRO A 277 -1.48 -21.48 -26.07
CA PRO A 277 -2.85 -20.94 -26.10
C PRO A 277 -3.63 -21.15 -24.80
#